data_AF-A0A7C5GE67-F1
#
_entry.id   AF-A0A7C5GE67-F1
#
_cell.length_a   1.000
_cell.length_b   1.000
_cell.length_c   1.000
_cell.angle_alpha   90.00
_cell.angle_beta   90.00
_cell.angle_gamma   90.00
#
_symmetry.space_group_name_H-M   'P 1'
#
loop_
_entity.id
_entity.type
_entity.pdbx_description
1 polymer ?
#
loop_
_entity_poly.entity_id
_entity_poly.type
_entity_poly.pdbx_seq_one_letter_code
_entity_poly.pdbx_strand_id
1 'polypeptide(L)' 'DYSACSAGAVLGALGFSSQDTDKKGTLLAYGTSADVRMDESFVGYGALAWL' A
#
# COMPACT_ATOMS: atom_id res chain seq x y z
N ASP A 1 4.96 -8.68 -12.85
CA ASP A 1 4.71 -9.08 -11.45
C ASP A 1 5.64 -8.49 -10.39
N TYR A 2 6.55 -7.56 -10.73
CA TYR A 2 7.46 -6.89 -9.76
C TYR A 2 7.39 -5.35 -9.82
N SER A 3 6.23 -4.80 -10.20
CA SER A 3 6.13 -3.36 -10.50
C SER A 3 6.01 -2.46 -9.26
N ALA A 4 5.75 -3.04 -8.08
CA ALA A 4 5.60 -2.27 -6.84
C ALA A 4 6.97 -1.84 -6.30
N CYS A 5 7.33 -0.57 -6.51
CA CYS A 5 8.56 0.02 -6.00
C CYS A 5 8.61 0.09 -4.46
N SER A 6 7.47 -0.07 -3.78
CA SER A 6 7.31 0.05 -2.33
C SER A 6 7.27 -1.28 -1.58
N ALA A 7 7.37 -2.43 -2.26
CA ALA A 7 7.16 -3.74 -1.64
C ALA A 7 8.05 -3.98 -0.41
N GLY A 8 9.35 -3.66 -0.49
CA GLY A 8 10.28 -3.82 0.63
C GLY A 8 9.95 -2.93 1.83
N ALA A 9 9.60 -1.66 1.58
CA ALA A 9 9.23 -0.72 2.64
C ALA A 9 7.93 -1.16 3.35
N VAL A 10 6.94 -1.63 2.59
CA VAL A 10 5.68 -2.15 3.14
C VAL A 10 5.95 -3.38 4.01
N LEU A 11 6.72 -4.36 3.52
CA LEU A 11 7.06 -5.55 4.30
C LEU A 11 7.82 -5.22 5.59
N GLY A 12 8.74 -4.25 5.55
CA GLY A 12 9.44 -3.77 6.75
C GLY A 12 8.51 -3.15 7.78
N ALA A 13 7.58 -2.29 7.34
CA ALA A 13 6.59 -1.67 8.21
C ALA A 13 5.64 -2.71 8.84
N LEU A 14 5.19 -3.70 8.05
CA LEU A 14 4.36 -4.81 8.53
C LEU A 14 5.10 -5.65 9.58
N GLY A 15 6.37 -5.99 9.33
CA GLY A 15 7.19 -6.77 10.26
C GLY A 15 7.50 -6.03 11.57
N PHE A 16 7.65 -4.71 11.52
CA PHE A 16 7.77 -3.90 12.74
C PHE A 16 6.45 -3.89 13.54
N SER A 17 5.33 -3.71 12.83
CA SER A 17 4.03 -3.50 13.46
C SER A 17 3.35 -4.78 13.95
N SER A 18 3.73 -5.95 13.43
CA SER A 18 3.19 -7.26 13.83
C SER A 18 3.50 -7.65 15.28
N GLN A 19 4.40 -6.93 15.95
CA GLN A 19 4.69 -7.08 17.38
C GLN A 19 3.54 -6.58 18.27
N ASP A 20 2.65 -5.74 17.72
CA ASP A 20 1.47 -5.21 18.41
C ASP A 20 0.23 -5.97 17.94
N THR A 21 -0.14 -7.03 18.69
CA THR A 21 -1.18 -7.98 18.32
C THR A 21 -2.59 -7.42 18.38
N ASP A 22 -2.77 -6.30 19.08
CA ASP A 22 -4.08 -5.66 19.25
C ASP A 22 -4.43 -4.74 18.06
N LYS A 23 -3.44 -4.44 17.22
CA LYS A 23 -3.58 -3.57 16.06
C LYS A 23 -3.60 -4.35 14.75
N LYS A 24 -4.28 -3.79 13.75
CA LYS A 24 -4.44 -4.41 12.43
C LYS A 24 -4.14 -3.42 11.32
N GLY A 25 -3.60 -3.96 10.23
CA GLY A 25 -3.45 -3.21 8.99
C GLY A 25 -4.82 -2.82 8.41
N THR A 26 -5.04 -1.52 8.28
CA THR A 26 -6.23 -0.94 7.68
C THR A 26 -5.86 -0.17 6.42
N LEU A 27 -6.53 -0.47 5.31
CA LEU A 27 -6.42 0.31 4.09
C LEU A 27 -7.25 1.59 4.25
N LEU A 28 -6.59 2.74 4.25
CA LEU A 28 -7.23 4.03 4.39
C LEU A 28 -7.71 4.58 3.05
N ALA A 29 -6.92 4.37 2.00
CA ALA A 29 -7.22 4.84 0.66
C ALA A 29 -6.51 3.98 -0.39
N TYR A 30 -7.12 3.89 -1.56
CA TYR A 30 -6.51 3.35 -2.76
C TYR A 30 -6.99 4.17 -3.95
N GLY A 31 -6.08 4.40 -4.90
CA GLY A 31 -6.37 5.07 -6.16
C GLY A 31 -5.31 4.75 -7.20
N THR A 32 -5.56 5.17 -8.43
CA THR A 32 -4.68 4.93 -9.56
C THR A 32 -4.47 6.21 -10.35
N SER A 33 -3.37 6.29 -11.10
CA SER A 33 -3.20 7.39 -12.06
C SER A 33 -4.29 7.43 -13.14
N ALA A 34 -4.96 6.30 -13.39
CA ALA A 34 -6.08 6.20 -14.34
C ALA A 34 -7.32 6.98 -13.87
N ASP A 35 -7.49 7.16 -12.56
CA ASP A 35 -8.59 7.94 -11.98
C ASP A 35 -8.48 9.45 -12.32
N VAL A 36 -7.26 9.92 -12.60
CA VAL A 36 -6.98 11.31 -13.01
C VAL A 36 -6.94 11.44 -14.53
N ARG A 37 -6.31 10.48 -15.21
CA ARG A 37 -6.21 10.44 -16.67
C ARG A 37 -6.22 8.99 -17.13
N MET A 38 -7.27 8.60 -17.84
CA MET A 38 -7.41 7.26 -18.40
C MET A 38 -6.31 6.98 -19.44
N ASP A 39 -5.62 5.86 -19.28
CA ASP A 39 -4.53 5.40 -20.15
C ASP A 39 -4.46 3.86 -20.07
N GLU A 40 -3.82 3.20 -21.04
CA GLU A 40 -3.65 1.75 -21.07
C GLU A 40 -2.65 1.26 -20.00
N SER A 41 -1.78 2.15 -19.52
CA SER A 41 -0.83 1.91 -18.42
C SER A 41 -1.08 2.85 -17.25
N PHE A 42 -1.06 2.32 -16.02
CA PHE A 42 -1.30 3.10 -14.80
C PHE A 42 -0.44 2.65 -13.62
N VAL A 43 -0.32 3.53 -12.63
CA VAL A 43 0.33 3.27 -11.34
C VAL A 43 -0.72 3.30 -10.24
N GLY A 44 -0.69 2.30 -9.35
CA GLY A 44 -1.54 2.25 -8.16
C GLY A 44 -0.87 2.90 -6.95
N TYR A 45 -1.67 3.57 -6.14
CA TYR A 45 -1.27 4.22 -4.89
C TYR A 45 -2.16 3.70 -3.76
N GLY A 46 -1.55 3.23 -2.68
CA GLY A 46 -2.27 2.74 -1.50
C GLY A 46 -1.75 3.41 -0.23
N ALA A 47 -2.66 3.75 0.67
CA ALA A 47 -2.37 4.25 2.00
C ALA A 47 -2.83 3.25 3.06
N LEU A 48 -1.92 2.83 3.92
CA LEU A 48 -2.15 1.85 4.98
C LEU A 48 -1.83 2.46 6.33
N ALA A 49 -2.60 2.12 7.35
CA ALA A 49 -2.30 2.43 8.75
C ALA A 49 -2.38 1.17 9.61
N TRP A 50 -1.61 1.16 10.70
CA TRP A 50 -1.67 0.11 11.72
C TRP A 50 -2.35 0.68 12.96
N LEU A 51 -3.59 0.28 13.20
CA LEU A 51 -4.49 0.86 14.20
C LEU A 51 -5.09 -0.22 15.10
#